data_AF-A0A4Y9XZE3-F1
#
_entry.id   AF-A0A4Y9XZE3-F1
#
_cell.length_a   1.000
_cell.length_b   1.000
_cell.length_c   1.000
_cell.angle_alpha   90.00
_cell.angle_beta   90.00
_cell.angle_gamma   90.00
#
_symmetry.space_group_name_H-M   'P 1'
#
loop_
_entity.id
_entity.type
_entity.pdbx_description
1 polymer ?
#
loop_
_entity_poly.entity_id
_entity_poly.type
_entity_poly.pdbx_seq_one_letter_code
_entity_poly.pdbx_strand_id
1 'polypeptide(L)'
;MSLAEASEARKARLIALRKKKAGEEEGEPSTESPEPILVTRNFDPATRTIRKRDAEDEIEDTVEKDVEGLAARIIAEDEERRAQDLDLFNIAPKRPNWDLKREMEKKLAKLDRQTQQAVHTLIRQRLAAQKGESDDLVGAMQSQAGPVDDTMSDDED
;
A
#
# COMPACT_ATOMS: atom_id res chain seq x y z
N MET A 1 -67.25 -25.74 -24.59
CA MET A 1 -67.05 -26.08 -23.17
C MET A 1 -68.30 -25.65 -22.42
N SER A 2 -69.01 -26.62 -21.85
CA SER A 2 -70.24 -26.36 -21.12
C SER A 2 -69.93 -25.70 -19.77
N LEU A 3 -70.84 -24.85 -19.27
CA LEU A 3 -70.72 -24.26 -17.94
C LEU A 3 -70.60 -25.34 -16.85
N ALA A 4 -71.26 -26.48 -17.07
CA ALA A 4 -71.21 -27.65 -16.19
C ALA A 4 -69.79 -28.24 -16.12
N GLU A 5 -69.15 -28.43 -17.27
CA GLU A 5 -67.81 -29.00 -17.40
C GLU A 5 -66.74 -28.13 -16.72
N ALA A 6 -66.85 -26.80 -16.85
CA ALA A 6 -65.99 -25.86 -16.14
C ALA A 6 -66.20 -25.90 -14.61
N SER A 7 -67.45 -26.09 -14.15
CA SER A 7 -67.77 -26.21 -12.73
C SER A 7 -67.22 -27.50 -12.11
N GLU A 8 -67.26 -28.60 -12.88
CA GLU A 8 -66.75 -29.91 -12.47
C GLU A 8 -65.22 -29.91 -12.42
N ALA A 9 -64.55 -29.32 -13.42
CA ALA A 9 -63.10 -29.17 -13.42
C ALA A 9 -62.62 -28.33 -12.22
N ARG A 10 -63.32 -27.23 -11.89
CA ARG A 10 -63.01 -26.42 -10.70
C ARG A 10 -63.25 -27.20 -9.41
N LYS A 11 -64.36 -27.94 -9.33
CA LYS A 11 -64.68 -28.77 -8.16
C LYS A 11 -63.62 -29.86 -7.95
N ALA A 12 -63.21 -30.55 -9.02
CA ALA A 12 -62.15 -31.55 -8.97
C ALA A 12 -60.81 -30.96 -8.51
N ARG A 13 -60.42 -29.81 -9.05
CA ARG A 13 -59.19 -29.11 -8.65
C ARG A 13 -59.21 -28.68 -7.18
N LEU A 14 -60.34 -28.17 -6.69
CA LEU A 14 -60.49 -27.79 -5.28
C LEU A 14 -60.47 -29.01 -4.35
N ILE A 15 -61.04 -30.14 -4.77
CA ILE A 15 -60.99 -31.40 -4.01
C ILE A 15 -59.55 -31.92 -3.95
N ALA A 16 -58.80 -31.90 -5.06
CA ALA A 16 -57.39 -32.29 -5.09
C ALA A 16 -56.54 -31.42 -4.15
N LEU A 17 -56.72 -30.10 -4.18
CA LEU A 17 -56.05 -29.17 -3.25
C LEU A 17 -56.44 -29.44 -1.78
N ARG A 18 -57.69 -29.82 -1.52
CA ARG A 18 -58.16 -30.11 -0.16
C ARG A 18 -57.57 -31.42 0.38
N LYS A 19 -57.45 -32.45 -0.47
CA LYS A 19 -56.78 -33.72 -0.14
C LYS A 19 -55.30 -33.52 0.15
N LYS A 20 -54.59 -32.78 -0.72
CA LYS A 20 -53.17 -32.42 -0.50
C LYS A 20 -52.95 -31.60 0.78
N LYS A 21 -53.88 -30.68 1.10
CA LYS A 21 -53.85 -29.94 2.37
C LYS A 21 -54.10 -30.83 3.60
N ALA A 22 -54.85 -31.92 3.45
CA ALA A 22 -55.16 -32.86 4.53
C ALA A 22 -54.04 -33.89 4.76
N GLY A 23 -53.04 -33.98 3.88
CA GLY A 23 -51.88 -34.87 4.05
C GLY A 23 -52.16 -36.36 3.80
N GLU A 24 -53.33 -36.71 3.26
CA GLU A 24 -53.62 -38.06 2.76
C GLU A 24 -53.04 -38.22 1.35
N GLU A 25 -51.76 -38.59 1.27
CA GLU A 25 -51.16 -39.20 0.09
C GLU A 25 -50.80 -40.66 0.42
N GLU A 26 -51.67 -41.61 0.08
CA GLU A 26 -51.25 -43.00 -0.18
C GLU A 26 -51.02 -43.16 -1.69
N GLY A 27 -49.86 -43.71 -2.06
CA GLY A 27 -49.37 -43.88 -3.44
C GLY A 27 -50.32 -44.66 -4.36
N GLU A 28 -50.29 -44.50 -5.68
CA GLU A 28 -49.19 -44.85 -6.57
C GLU A 28 -49.36 -44.23 -7.99
N PRO A 29 -48.36 -44.32 -8.90
CA PRO A 29 -47.94 -43.23 -9.78
C PRO A 29 -48.52 -43.28 -11.19
N SER A 30 -48.69 -42.11 -11.83
CA SER A 30 -48.34 -41.88 -13.24
C SER A 30 -48.78 -40.50 -13.72
N THR A 31 -47.86 -39.84 -14.41
CA THR A 31 -48.00 -38.81 -15.46
C THR A 31 -47.18 -37.55 -15.15
N GLU A 32 -46.15 -37.37 -15.96
CA GLU A 32 -45.19 -36.26 -15.99
C GLU A 32 -45.85 -34.88 -15.87
N SER A 33 -45.56 -34.19 -14.77
CA SER A 33 -45.33 -32.75 -14.67
C SER A 33 -44.93 -32.43 -13.23
N PRO A 34 -43.72 -31.92 -12.94
CA PRO A 34 -43.48 -31.31 -11.64
C PRO A 34 -44.37 -30.06 -11.56
N GLU A 35 -45.55 -30.18 -10.97
CA GLU A 35 -46.41 -29.02 -10.69
C GLU A 35 -45.58 -27.99 -9.92
N PRO A 36 -45.55 -26.71 -10.34
CA PRO A 36 -44.65 -25.72 -9.76
C PRO A 36 -45.00 -25.53 -8.29
N ILE A 37 -44.09 -25.95 -7.42
CA ILE A 37 -44.14 -25.64 -5.99
C ILE A 37 -44.08 -24.11 -5.89
N LEU A 38 -45.18 -23.47 -5.45
CA LEU A 38 -45.21 -22.02 -5.24
C LEU A 38 -44.24 -21.67 -4.10
N VAL A 39 -43.02 -21.30 -4.45
CA VAL A 39 -42.07 -20.70 -3.50
C VAL A 39 -42.47 -19.25 -3.31
N THR A 40 -43.12 -18.97 -2.19
CA THR A 40 -43.41 -17.61 -1.75
C THR A 40 -42.12 -16.90 -1.36
N ARG A 41 -41.80 -15.78 -2.00
CA ARG A 41 -40.54 -15.05 -1.80
C ARG A 41 -40.25 -14.72 -0.33
N ASN A 42 -41.28 -14.30 0.42
CA ASN A 42 -41.13 -13.78 1.79
C ASN A 42 -41.93 -14.55 2.85
N PHE A 43 -42.46 -15.74 2.56
CA PHE A 43 -43.24 -16.52 3.54
C PHE A 43 -42.50 -17.79 3.93
N ASP A 44 -42.44 -18.02 5.23
CA ASP A 44 -41.84 -19.21 5.83
C ASP A 44 -42.94 -20.25 6.07
N PRO A 45 -42.86 -21.43 5.41
CA PRO A 45 -43.86 -22.47 5.56
C PRO A 45 -43.91 -23.09 6.96
N ALA A 46 -42.81 -23.04 7.74
CA ALA A 46 -42.75 -23.64 9.07
C ALA A 46 -43.44 -22.74 10.12
N THR A 47 -43.06 -21.47 10.18
CA THR A 47 -43.65 -20.51 11.13
C THR A 47 -44.95 -19.87 10.64
N ARG A 48 -45.29 -20.03 9.35
CA ARG A 48 -46.42 -19.37 8.69
C ARG A 48 -46.41 -17.84 8.83
N THR A 49 -45.23 -17.26 8.98
CA THR A 49 -45.04 -15.81 9.10
C THR A 49 -44.11 -15.28 8.00
N ILE A 50 -43.84 -13.98 8.03
CA ILE A 50 -42.87 -13.36 7.13
C ILE A 50 -41.49 -13.92 7.47
N ARG A 51 -40.72 -14.34 6.44
CA ARG A 51 -39.31 -14.72 6.58
C ARG A 51 -38.55 -13.58 7.24
N LYS A 52 -38.06 -13.82 8.44
CA LYS A 52 -37.13 -12.91 9.14
C LYS A 52 -35.71 -13.34 8.77
N ARG A 53 -34.79 -12.38 8.72
CA ARG A 53 -33.37 -12.67 8.63
C ARG A 53 -32.94 -13.21 10.00
N ASP A 54 -32.32 -14.39 10.03
CA ASP A 54 -31.83 -14.95 11.28
C ASP A 54 -30.60 -14.14 11.72
N ALA A 55 -30.41 -13.98 13.03
CA ALA A 55 -29.26 -13.22 13.56
C ALA A 55 -27.91 -13.87 13.17
N GLU A 56 -27.95 -15.14 12.78
CA GLU A 56 -26.82 -15.93 12.28
C GLU A 56 -26.48 -15.62 10.81
N ASP A 57 -27.35 -14.94 10.06
CA ASP A 57 -27.03 -14.37 8.74
C ASP A 57 -26.22 -13.07 8.91
N GLU A 58 -25.17 -13.12 9.72
CA GLU A 58 -24.19 -12.04 9.79
C GLU A 58 -23.54 -11.88 8.42
N ILE A 59 -23.55 -10.64 7.92
CA ILE A 59 -22.80 -10.31 6.73
C ILE A 59 -21.32 -10.42 7.13
N GLU A 60 -20.60 -11.37 6.53
CA GLU A 60 -19.18 -11.61 6.84
C GLU A 60 -18.29 -10.51 6.26
N ASP A 61 -18.74 -9.86 5.19
CA ASP A 61 -18.03 -8.83 4.44
C ASP A 61 -18.45 -7.43 4.93
N THR A 62 -17.97 -7.02 6.10
CA THR A 62 -18.16 -5.65 6.63
C THR A 62 -16.83 -5.01 6.98
N VAL A 63 -16.72 -3.69 6.76
CA VAL A 63 -15.49 -2.92 6.97
C VAL A 63 -15.02 -3.00 8.43
N GLU A 64 -15.94 -3.14 9.36
CA GLU A 64 -15.65 -3.29 10.79
C GLU A 64 -14.88 -4.58 11.09
N LYS A 65 -15.19 -5.68 10.38
CA LYS A 65 -14.47 -6.96 10.50
C LYS A 65 -13.08 -6.89 9.85
N ASP A 66 -12.96 -6.18 8.73
CA ASP A 66 -11.67 -5.98 8.05
C ASP A 66 -10.68 -5.15 8.86
N VAL A 67 -11.18 -4.17 9.62
CA VAL A 67 -10.37 -3.26 10.43
C VAL A 67 -10.14 -3.81 11.84
N GLU A 68 -10.86 -4.88 12.24
CA GLU A 68 -10.71 -5.51 13.53
C GLU A 68 -9.26 -5.99 13.75
N GLY A 69 -8.63 -5.47 14.80
CA GLY A 69 -7.26 -5.83 15.17
C GLY A 69 -6.14 -5.13 14.37
N LEU A 70 -6.44 -4.32 13.35
CA LEU A 70 -5.41 -3.54 12.62
C LEU A 70 -4.68 -2.57 13.57
N ALA A 71 -5.43 -1.89 14.44
CA ALA A 71 -4.87 -0.99 15.44
C ALA A 71 -3.90 -1.70 16.40
N ALA A 72 -4.25 -2.92 16.84
CA ALA A 72 -3.39 -3.71 17.73
C ALA A 72 -2.07 -4.12 17.04
N ARG A 73 -2.11 -4.46 15.74
CA ARG A 73 -0.91 -4.77 14.95
C ARG A 73 0.00 -3.56 14.79
N ILE A 74 -0.57 -2.39 14.50
CA ILE A 74 0.20 -1.13 14.36
C ILE A 74 0.90 -0.77 15.67
N ILE A 75 0.22 -0.93 16.82
CA ILE A 75 0.82 -0.67 18.13
C ILE A 75 1.97 -1.64 18.41
N ALA A 76 1.80 -2.93 18.12
CA ALA A 76 2.85 -3.93 18.31
C ALA A 76 4.08 -3.65 17.41
N GLU A 77 3.88 -3.31 16.14
CA GLU A 77 4.96 -2.96 15.21
C GLU A 77 5.73 -1.70 15.66
N ASP A 78 5.01 -0.69 16.16
CA ASP A 78 5.65 0.53 16.67
C ASP A 78 6.45 0.28 17.95
N GLU A 79 5.98 -0.62 18.82
CA GLU A 79 6.73 -1.06 20.00
C GLU A 79 8.00 -1.84 19.63
N GLU A 80 7.91 -2.74 18.64
CA GLU A 80 9.07 -3.47 18.11
C GLU A 80 10.10 -2.53 17.48
N ARG A 81 9.66 -1.53 16.71
CA ARG A 81 10.54 -0.51 16.12
C ARG A 81 11.22 0.34 17.20
N ARG A 82 10.47 0.82 18.20
CA ARG A 82 11.03 1.58 19.32
C ARG A 82 12.06 0.76 20.12
N ALA A 83 11.85 -0.55 20.26
CA ALA A 83 12.81 -1.44 20.92
C ALA A 83 14.10 -1.62 20.11
N GLN A 84 14.02 -1.65 18.78
CA GLN A 84 15.19 -1.69 17.89
C GLN A 84 16.00 -0.38 17.92
N ASP A 85 15.32 0.77 18.01
CA ASP A 85 15.96 2.09 18.11
C ASP A 85 16.65 2.31 19.46
N LEU A 86 16.20 1.63 20.52
CA LEU A 86 16.78 1.64 21.88
C LEU A 86 17.90 0.60 22.09
N ASP A 87 18.49 0.08 21.02
CA ASP A 87 19.68 -0.76 21.13
C ASP A 87 20.94 0.09 21.39
N LEU A 88 21.50 -0.03 22.61
CA LEU A 88 22.73 0.65 23.04
C LEU A 88 23.92 0.39 22.09
N PHE A 89 23.90 -0.69 21.31
CA PHE A 89 24.93 -0.98 20.31
C PHE A 89 24.86 -0.08 19.06
N ASN A 90 23.71 0.54 18.77
CA ASN A 90 23.58 1.54 17.69
C ASN A 90 23.93 2.96 18.14
N ILE A 91 23.85 3.26 19.45
CA ILE A 91 24.19 4.56 20.03
C ILE A 91 25.72 4.72 20.22
N ALA A 92 26.45 3.61 20.37
CA ALA A 92 27.91 3.66 20.43
C ALA A 92 28.53 4.08 19.07
N PRO A 93 29.54 4.98 19.05
CA PRO A 93 30.19 5.37 17.80
C PRO A 93 30.86 4.16 17.14
N LYS A 94 30.25 3.66 16.06
CA LYS A 94 30.67 2.45 15.29
C LYS A 94 32.11 2.49 14.74
N ARG A 95 32.78 3.65 14.72
CA ARG A 95 34.09 3.83 14.07
C ARG A 95 35.04 4.68 14.91
N PRO A 96 36.06 4.07 15.55
CA PRO A 96 37.07 4.79 16.34
C PRO A 96 37.76 5.95 15.60
N ASN A 97 37.95 5.82 14.28
CA ASN A 97 38.65 6.80 13.44
C ASN A 97 37.70 7.72 12.65
N TRP A 98 36.40 7.72 12.96
CA TRP A 98 35.42 8.57 12.28
C TRP A 98 35.81 10.04 12.33
N ASP A 99 36.18 10.49 13.53
CA ASP A 99 36.49 11.90 13.76
C ASP A 99 37.81 12.28 13.09
N LEU A 100 38.82 11.40 13.21
CA LEU A 100 40.09 11.55 12.50
C LEU A 100 39.88 11.66 10.98
N LYS A 101 39.00 10.82 10.42
CA LYS A 101 38.69 10.88 8.98
C LYS A 101 38.03 12.21 8.63
N ARG A 102 37.03 12.65 9.40
CA ARG A 102 36.30 13.91 9.17
C ARG A 102 37.24 15.12 9.23
N GLU A 103 38.10 15.18 10.25
CA GLU A 103 39.07 16.27 10.40
C GLU A 103 40.16 16.26 9.32
N MET A 104 40.61 15.07 8.92
CA MET A 104 41.59 14.90 7.84
C MET A 104 41.01 15.32 6.48
N GLU A 105 39.76 14.94 6.19
CA GLU A 105 39.05 15.29 4.96
C GLU A 105 38.98 16.82 4.78
N LYS A 106 38.65 17.56 5.86
CA LYS A 106 38.59 19.04 5.84
C LYS A 106 39.95 19.67 5.49
N LYS A 107 41.05 19.10 5.98
CA LYS A 107 42.42 19.56 5.68
C LYS A 107 42.83 19.18 4.25
N LEU A 108 42.51 17.97 3.81
CA LEU A 108 42.78 17.48 2.46
C LEU A 108 42.01 18.27 1.41
N ALA A 109 40.76 18.66 1.63
CA ALA A 109 39.98 19.45 0.67
C ALA A 109 40.63 20.80 0.31
N LYS A 110 41.20 21.50 1.32
CA LYS A 110 41.94 22.75 1.09
C LYS A 110 43.21 22.51 0.27
N LEU A 111 43.93 21.44 0.59
CA LEU A 111 45.17 21.08 -0.08
C LEU A 111 44.92 20.59 -1.51
N ASP A 112 43.87 19.82 -1.74
CA ASP A 112 43.49 19.32 -3.06
C ASP A 112 43.16 20.48 -3.99
N ARG A 113 42.41 21.49 -3.54
CA ARG A 113 42.15 22.70 -4.33
C ARG A 113 43.45 23.39 -4.78
N GLN A 114 44.42 23.55 -3.88
CA GLN A 114 45.72 24.14 -4.22
C GLN A 114 46.54 23.24 -5.13
N THR A 115 46.45 21.92 -4.94
CA THR A 115 47.14 20.93 -5.78
C THR A 115 46.59 20.95 -7.19
N GLN A 116 45.27 21.00 -7.38
CA GLN A 116 44.64 21.15 -8.71
C GLN A 116 45.04 22.46 -9.39
N GLN A 117 45.11 23.57 -8.64
CA GLN A 117 45.62 24.84 -9.17
C GLN A 117 47.07 24.73 -9.63
N ALA A 118 47.94 24.11 -8.82
CA ALA A 118 49.34 23.88 -9.16
C ALA A 118 49.50 22.93 -10.36
N VAL A 119 48.69 21.87 -10.44
CA VAL A 119 48.66 20.96 -11.60
C VAL A 119 48.27 21.73 -12.86
N HIS A 120 47.25 22.59 -12.77
CA HIS A 120 46.82 23.40 -13.89
C HIS A 120 47.87 24.44 -14.33
N THR A 121 48.58 25.08 -13.41
CA THR A 121 49.68 25.99 -13.75
C THR A 121 50.84 25.23 -14.41
N LEU A 122 51.21 24.06 -13.89
CA LEU A 122 52.25 23.21 -14.48
C LEU A 122 51.88 22.73 -15.90
N ILE A 123 50.61 22.35 -16.13
CA ILE A 123 50.12 21.98 -17.46
C ILE A 123 50.24 23.15 -18.42
N ARG A 124 49.83 24.37 -18.02
CA ARG A 124 49.97 25.58 -18.84
C ARG A 124 51.43 25.88 -19.18
N GLN A 125 52.31 25.86 -18.17
CA GLN A 125 53.75 26.07 -18.37
C GLN A 125 54.35 25.06 -19.35
N ARG A 126 53.98 23.78 -19.21
CA ARG A 126 54.46 22.72 -20.10
C ARG A 126 53.98 22.92 -21.55
N LEU A 127 52.71 23.28 -21.75
CA LEU A 127 52.16 23.54 -23.08
C LEU A 127 52.80 24.77 -23.74
N ALA A 128 53.00 25.85 -22.98
CA ALA A 128 53.66 27.06 -23.47
C ALA A 128 55.15 26.83 -23.81
N ALA A 129 55.87 26.08 -22.98
CA ALA A 129 57.24 25.67 -23.26
C ALA A 129 57.34 24.82 -24.54
N GLN A 130 56.35 23.97 -24.82
CA GLN A 130 56.26 23.20 -26.06
C GLN A 130 55.93 24.08 -27.28
N LYS A 131 55.15 25.15 -27.08
CA LYS A 131 54.69 26.05 -28.15
C LYS A 131 55.65 27.23 -28.42
N GLY A 132 56.66 27.44 -27.58
CA GLY A 132 57.68 28.49 -27.72
C GLY A 132 57.20 29.90 -27.33
N GLU A 133 56.11 30.01 -26.57
CA GLU A 133 55.40 31.25 -26.25
C GLU A 133 55.55 31.53 -24.73
N SER A 134 56.71 32.00 -24.29
CA SER A 134 57.05 32.15 -22.86
C SER A 134 56.47 33.40 -22.20
N ASP A 135 56.16 34.46 -22.96
CA ASP A 135 55.87 35.80 -22.42
C ASP A 135 54.39 36.04 -22.06
N ASP A 136 53.44 35.28 -22.62
CA ASP A 136 51.99 35.46 -22.38
C ASP A 136 51.50 34.80 -21.08
N LEU A 137 52.36 34.00 -20.43
CA LEU A 137 52.03 33.24 -19.22
C LEU A 137 51.91 34.11 -17.96
N VAL A 138 52.76 35.13 -17.83
CA VAL A 138 52.81 35.98 -16.63
C VAL A 138 51.58 36.90 -16.57
N GLY A 139 51.11 37.38 -17.73
CA GLY A 139 49.90 38.20 -17.84
C GLY A 139 48.62 37.45 -17.46
N ALA A 140 48.47 36.19 -17.92
CA ALA A 140 47.31 35.36 -17.63
C ALA A 140 47.26 34.85 -16.17
N MET A 141 48.41 34.71 -15.49
CA MET A 141 48.46 34.40 -14.05
C MET A 141 47.99 35.58 -13.20
N GLN A 142 48.37 36.81 -13.56
CA GLN A 142 48.02 38.01 -12.81
C GLN A 142 46.52 38.34 -12.89
N SER A 143 45.86 38.04 -14.02
CA SER A 143 44.42 38.29 -14.20
C SER A 143 43.52 37.29 -13.46
N GLN A 144 44.01 36.08 -13.17
CA GLN A 144 43.24 35.04 -12.46
C GLN A 144 43.37 35.14 -10.94
N ALA A 145 44.28 35.98 -10.43
CA ALA A 145 44.48 36.28 -9.01
C ALA A 145 43.70 37.53 -8.52
N GLY A 146 42.65 37.95 -9.25
CA GLY A 146 41.68 38.95 -8.78
C GLY A 146 40.93 38.48 -7.53
N PRO A 147 40.37 39.40 -6.72
CA PRO A 147 39.93 39.11 -5.36
C PRO A 147 38.84 38.05 -5.37
N VAL A 148 39.16 36.87 -4.81
CA VAL A 148 38.14 35.89 -4.43
C VAL A 148 37.40 36.48 -3.24
N ASP A 149 36.16 36.87 -3.50
CA ASP A 149 35.20 37.43 -2.56
C ASP A 149 35.12 36.53 -1.31
N ASP A 150 35.69 37.00 -0.19
CA ASP A 150 35.64 36.37 1.13
C ASP A 150 34.37 36.81 1.88
N THR A 151 33.28 37.02 1.15
CA THR A 151 31.94 37.31 1.66
C THR A 151 31.15 36.01 1.83
N MET A 152 31.65 35.13 2.68
CA MET A 152 30.82 34.14 3.39
C MET A 152 31.14 34.25 4.88
N SER A 153 30.75 35.40 5.43
CA SER A 153 30.30 35.52 6.80
C SER A 153 28.92 34.87 6.85
N ASP A 154 28.87 33.62 7.32
CA ASP A 154 27.67 32.87 7.72
C ASP A 154 28.11 32.16 9.00
N ASP A 155 27.95 32.78 10.17
CA ASP A 155 26.76 32.73 11.04
C ASP A 155 26.43 31.30 11.53
N GLU A 156 26.12 31.25 12.83
CA GLU A 156 25.65 30.13 13.65
C GLU A 156 26.65 29.20 14.37
N ASP A 157 26.34 29.08 15.67
CA ASP A 157 26.91 28.26 16.75
C ASP A 157 26.98 26.75 16.48
#